data_AF-A0A2K2FUS9-F1
#
_entry.id   AF-A0A2K2FUS9-F1
#
_cell.length_a   1.000
_cell.length_b   1.000
_cell.length_c   1.000
_cell.angle_alpha   90.00
_cell.angle_beta   90.00
_cell.angle_gamma   90.00
#
_symmetry.space_group_name_H-M   'P 1'
#
loop_
_entity.id
_entity.type
_entity.pdbx_description
1 polymer ?
#
loop_
_entity_poly.entity_id
_entity_poly.type
_entity_poly.pdbx_seq_one_letter_code
_entity_poly.pdbx_strand_id
1 'polypeptide(L)'
;MARQDIDIGASANDGTGDDLRTAGSKINANFTELYGATEDLGDEIAGKQASAPNLTAIAAATPIADGDHTVGGITITTVGGIITAIA
;
A
#
# COMPACT_ATOMS: atom_id res chain seq x y z
N MET A 1 -2.66 1.29 18.62
CA MET A 1 -2.54 1.84 19.99
C MET A 1 -1.06 2.15 20.24
N ALA A 2 -0.67 2.69 21.38
CA ALA A 2 0.76 2.79 21.71
C ALA A 2 1.22 1.44 22.28
N ARG A 3 2.49 1.07 22.04
CA ARG A 3 3.08 -0.15 22.63
C ARG A 3 2.87 -0.14 24.15
N GLN A 4 2.50 -1.28 24.72
CA GLN A 4 2.40 -1.42 26.17
C GLN A 4 3.63 -2.15 26.69
N ASP A 5 4.51 -1.43 27.36
CA ASP A 5 5.70 -2.02 27.98
C ASP A 5 5.31 -2.81 29.24
N ILE A 6 6.00 -3.93 29.47
CA ILE A 6 5.90 -4.72 30.69
C ILE A 6 6.68 -4.03 31.79
N ASP A 7 6.05 -3.81 32.94
CA ASP A 7 6.73 -3.29 34.12
C ASP A 7 7.49 -4.43 34.82
N ILE A 8 8.81 -4.29 34.93
CA ILE A 8 9.70 -5.29 35.55
C ILE A 8 9.98 -5.00 37.04
N GLY A 9 9.37 -3.95 37.60
CA GLY A 9 9.61 -3.46 38.94
C GLY A 9 10.83 -2.54 39.05
N ALA A 10 10.97 -1.87 40.19
CA ALA A 10 12.10 -0.98 40.46
C ALA A 10 13.40 -1.76 40.75
N SER A 11 13.29 -3.00 41.22
CA SER A 11 14.38 -3.90 41.58
C SER A 11 13.96 -5.37 41.47
N ALA A 12 14.94 -6.26 41.35
CA ALA A 12 14.67 -7.68 41.27
C ALA A 12 13.91 -8.19 42.51
N ASN A 13 12.82 -8.92 42.29
CA ASN A 13 11.97 -9.53 43.31
C ASN A 13 11.28 -8.55 44.27
N ASP A 14 11.07 -7.28 43.89
CA ASP A 14 10.44 -6.28 44.76
C ASP A 14 8.90 -6.29 44.76
N GLY A 15 8.27 -7.05 43.87
CA GLY A 15 6.81 -7.19 43.76
C GLY A 15 6.08 -5.95 43.25
N THR A 16 6.80 -4.96 42.70
CA THR A 16 6.22 -3.71 42.17
C THR A 16 5.91 -3.74 40.68
N GLY A 17 6.44 -4.74 39.96
CA GLY A 17 6.17 -4.94 38.54
C GLY A 17 4.81 -5.59 38.25
N ASP A 18 4.55 -5.83 36.96
CA ASP A 18 3.34 -6.50 36.50
C ASP A 18 3.28 -7.94 37.02
N ASP A 19 2.08 -8.38 37.41
CA ASP A 19 1.83 -9.81 37.57
C ASP A 19 1.82 -10.52 36.20
N LEU A 20 1.99 -11.86 36.21
CA LEU A 20 2.04 -12.65 34.97
C LEU A 20 0.79 -12.46 34.10
N ARG A 21 -0.37 -12.22 34.72
CA ARG A 21 -1.63 -12.01 34.00
C ARG A 21 -1.62 -10.67 33.27
N THR A 22 -1.21 -9.60 33.93
CA THR A 22 -1.14 -8.24 33.39
C THR A 22 -0.09 -8.16 32.28
N ALA A 23 1.11 -8.68 32.53
CA ALA A 23 2.14 -8.78 31.50
C ALA A 23 1.67 -9.61 30.29
N GLY A 24 1.02 -10.75 30.53
CA GLY A 24 0.43 -11.58 29.49
C GLY A 24 -0.63 -10.86 28.66
N SER A 25 -1.49 -10.05 29.30
CA SER A 25 -2.47 -9.22 28.60
C SER A 25 -1.82 -8.15 27.74
N LYS A 26 -0.76 -7.48 28.24
CA LYS A 26 0.02 -6.50 27.45
C LYS A 26 0.68 -7.14 26.23
N ILE A 27 1.26 -8.33 26.41
CA ILE A 27 1.85 -9.13 25.32
C ILE A 27 0.80 -9.41 24.25
N ASN A 28 -0.36 -9.97 24.62
CA ASN A 28 -1.42 -10.31 23.68
C ASN A 28 -1.95 -9.08 22.94
N ALA A 29 -2.11 -7.95 23.64
CA ALA A 29 -2.56 -6.70 23.03
C ALA A 29 -1.55 -6.19 21.99
N ASN A 30 -0.26 -6.14 22.34
CA ASN A 30 0.79 -5.70 21.43
C ASN A 30 0.89 -6.58 20.18
N PHE A 31 0.79 -7.90 20.32
CA PHE A 31 0.85 -8.82 19.17
C PHE A 31 -0.41 -8.78 18.32
N THR A 32 -1.60 -8.66 18.93
CA THR A 32 -2.84 -8.44 18.19
C THR A 32 -2.74 -7.20 17.32
N GLU A 33 -2.21 -6.11 17.87
CA GLU A 33 -1.97 -4.89 17.12
C GLU A 33 -0.97 -5.09 15.97
N LEU A 34 0.17 -5.74 16.22
CA LEU A 34 1.19 -5.98 15.20
C LEU A 34 0.65 -6.80 14.02
N TYR A 35 -0.15 -7.82 14.32
CA TYR A 35 -0.75 -8.67 13.29
C TYR A 35 -1.83 -7.92 12.50
N GLY A 36 -2.70 -7.14 13.17
CA GLY A 36 -3.69 -6.30 12.49
C GLY A 36 -3.05 -5.22 11.62
N ALA A 37 -2.00 -4.56 12.10
CA ALA A 37 -1.31 -3.51 11.34
C ALA A 37 -0.71 -4.04 10.03
N THR A 38 -0.26 -5.29 9.99
CA THR A 38 0.29 -5.89 8.76
C THR A 38 -0.79 -6.09 7.70
N GLU A 39 -2.01 -6.44 8.11
CA GLU A 39 -3.17 -6.54 7.21
C GLU A 39 -3.59 -5.15 6.71
N ASP A 40 -3.70 -4.17 7.61
CA ASP A 40 -4.03 -2.78 7.27
C ASP A 40 -3.02 -2.16 6.29
N LEU A 41 -1.72 -2.44 6.46
CA LEU A 41 -0.68 -1.99 5.54
C LEU A 41 -0.86 -2.57 4.14
N GLY A 42 -1.29 -3.83 4.03
CA GLY A 42 -1.59 -4.47 2.75
C GLY A 42 -2.73 -3.75 2.02
N ASP A 43 -3.80 -3.44 2.74
CA ASP A 43 -4.94 -2.69 2.22
C ASP A 43 -4.57 -1.24 1.84
N GLU A 44 -3.73 -0.57 2.65
CA GLU A 44 -3.25 0.77 2.33
C GLU A 44 -2.38 0.79 1.05
N ILE A 45 -1.50 -0.21 0.88
CA ILE A 45 -0.67 -0.35 -0.33
C ILE A 45 -1.55 -0.59 -1.56
N ALA A 46 -2.51 -1.49 -1.47
CA ALA A 46 -3.45 -1.77 -2.56
C ALA A 46 -4.27 -0.51 -2.92
N GLY A 47 -4.70 0.25 -1.92
CA GLY A 47 -5.38 1.53 -2.09
C GLY A 47 -4.51 2.59 -2.79
N LYS A 48 -3.22 2.71 -2.45
CA LYS A 48 -2.30 3.64 -3.11
C LYS A 48 -1.97 3.26 -4.55
N GLN A 49 -1.89 1.97 -4.88
CA GLN A 49 -1.70 1.50 -6.26
C GLN A 49 -2.92 1.83 -7.14
N ALA A 50 -4.13 1.82 -6.58
CA ALA A 50 -5.33 2.29 -7.26
C ALA A 50 -5.48 3.83 -7.29
N SER A 51 -4.73 4.57 -6.45
CA SER A 51 -4.88 6.03 -6.26
C SER A 51 -4.10 6.89 -7.25
N ALA A 52 -3.54 6.34 -8.32
CA ALA A 52 -3.30 7.15 -9.50
C ALA A 52 -4.54 7.04 -10.39
N PRO A 53 -5.58 7.89 -10.21
CA PRO A 53 -6.75 7.91 -11.10
C PRO A 53 -6.31 8.04 -12.57
N ASN A 54 -5.15 8.66 -12.78
CA ASN A 54 -4.48 8.74 -14.08
C ASN A 54 -4.02 7.36 -14.61
N LEU A 55 -3.50 6.45 -13.78
CA LEU A 55 -3.12 5.10 -14.19
C LEU A 55 -4.33 4.20 -14.49
N THR A 56 -5.41 4.29 -13.69
CA THR A 56 -6.65 3.55 -14.00
C THR A 56 -7.28 4.04 -15.30
N ALA A 57 -7.30 5.35 -15.52
CA ALA A 57 -7.76 5.95 -16.77
C ALA A 57 -6.88 5.55 -17.97
N ILE A 58 -5.56 5.49 -17.80
CA ILE A 58 -4.62 5.04 -18.85
C ILE A 58 -4.78 3.54 -19.13
N ALA A 59 -4.96 2.69 -18.11
CA ALA A 59 -5.14 1.25 -18.29
C ALA A 59 -6.49 0.89 -18.95
N ALA A 60 -7.53 1.70 -18.71
CA ALA A 60 -8.83 1.56 -19.36
C ALA A 60 -8.92 2.32 -20.70
N ALA A 61 -7.93 3.16 -21.04
CA ALA A 61 -7.89 3.83 -22.32
C ALA A 61 -7.65 2.80 -23.42
N THR A 62 -8.52 2.77 -24.42
CA THR A 62 -8.22 2.08 -25.67
C THR A 62 -7.01 2.79 -26.30
N PRO A 63 -5.88 2.11 -26.51
CA PRO A 63 -4.76 2.71 -27.23
C PRO A 63 -5.22 3.20 -28.60
N ILE A 64 -4.57 4.23 -29.13
CA ILE A 64 -4.76 4.57 -30.55
C ILE A 64 -4.42 3.30 -31.34
N ALA A 65 -5.39 2.80 -32.13
CA ALA A 65 -5.22 1.56 -32.88
C ALA A 65 -3.95 1.64 -33.73
N ASP A 66 -3.20 0.54 -33.85
CA ASP A 66 -2.00 0.52 -34.68
C ASP A 66 -2.34 0.77 -36.15
N GLY A 67 -1.44 1.48 -36.86
CA GLY A 67 -1.60 1.84 -38.27
C GLY A 67 -1.55 3.35 -38.52
N ASP A 68 -1.94 3.73 -39.73
CA ASP A 68 -1.92 5.12 -40.20
C ASP A 68 -3.25 5.83 -39.88
N HIS A 69 -3.14 6.98 -39.24
CA HIS A 69 -4.26 7.88 -38.91
C HIS A 69 -4.08 9.19 -39.68
N THR A 70 -4.94 9.44 -40.66
CA THR A 70 -4.82 10.64 -41.50
C THR A 70 -5.89 11.67 -41.15
N VAL A 71 -5.49 12.89 -40.79
CA VAL A 71 -6.40 14.04 -40.59
C VAL A 71 -5.81 15.26 -41.28
N GLY A 72 -6.56 15.84 -42.23
CA GLY A 72 -6.16 17.09 -42.88
C GLY A 72 -4.86 17.02 -43.68
N GLY A 73 -4.46 15.83 -44.14
CA GLY A 73 -3.23 15.62 -44.91
C GLY A 73 -2.00 15.27 -44.08
N ILE A 74 -2.11 15.26 -42.75
CA ILE A 74 -1.07 14.74 -41.84
C ILE A 74 -1.38 13.27 -41.57
N THR A 75 -0.38 12.41 -41.71
CA THR A 75 -0.44 10.98 -41.34
C THR A 75 0.39 10.74 -40.09
N ILE A 76 -0.26 10.14 -39.08
CA ILE A 76 0.38 9.68 -37.84
C ILE A 76 0.41 8.16 -37.88
N THR A 77 1.58 7.55 -37.74
CA THR A 77 1.73 6.09 -37.65
C THR A 77 1.93 5.69 -36.19
N THR A 78 1.13 4.73 -35.70
CA THR A 78 1.24 4.19 -34.34
C THR A 78 1.58 2.69 -34.31
N VAL A 79 2.40 2.28 -33.33
CA VAL A 79 2.72 0.88 -33.01
C VAL A 79 2.71 0.68 -31.50
N GLY A 80 1.94 -0.30 -31.01
CA GLY A 80 1.76 -0.52 -29.58
C GLY A 80 1.16 0.69 -28.86
N GLY A 81 0.35 1.50 -29.56
CA GLY A 81 -0.23 2.74 -29.02
C GLY A 81 0.74 3.93 -28.89
N ILE A 82 1.98 3.82 -29.39
CA ILE A 82 2.97 4.90 -29.41
C ILE A 82 3.10 5.44 -30.84
N ILE A 83 3.25 6.76 -30.98
CA ILE A 83 3.54 7.40 -32.27
C ILE A 83 4.97 7.07 -32.70
N THR A 84 5.13 6.49 -33.89
CA THR A 84 6.43 6.11 -34.46
C THR A 84 6.84 6.99 -35.63
N ALA A 85 5.90 7.65 -36.32
CA ALA A 85 6.19 8.59 -37.41
C ALA A 85 5.08 9.65 -37.56
N ILE A 86 5.45 10.81 -38.11
CA ILE A 86 4.54 11.90 -38.51
C ILE A 86 5.03 12.43 -39.87
N ALA A 87 4.13 12.48 -40.86
CA ALA A 87 4.41 12.98 -42.21
C ALA A 87 3.26 13.83 -42.76
#